data_AF-A0A3S2TM46-F1
#
_entry.id   AF-A0A3S2TM46-F1
#
_cell.length_a   1.000
_cell.length_b   1.000
_cell.length_c   1.000
_cell.angle_alpha   90.00
_cell.angle_beta   90.00
_cell.angle_gamma   90.00
#
_symmetry.space_group_name_H-M   'P 1'
#
loop_
_entity.id
_entity.type
_entity.pdbx_description
1 polymer ?
#
loop_
_entity_poly.entity_id
_entity_poly.type
_entity_poly.pdbx_seq_one_letter_code
_entity_poly.pdbx_strand_id
1 'polypeptide(L)'
;MRKTIFVALVLLGCAAGLLASMKDDWATRVVLSMIGALVGAAVGGALTHRSGTKGRSELDDSIPGMGTSTADIAANYWRDRGQPPLMKPPLRPPDYHIHDPDRLA
;
A
#
# COMPACT_ATOMS: atom_id res chain seq x y z
N MET A 1 -5.32 4.10 -23.34
CA MET A 1 -6.54 3.31 -23.07
C MET A 1 -7.00 3.31 -21.62
N ARG A 2 -6.15 3.04 -20.61
CA ARG A 2 -6.63 3.05 -19.19
C ARG A 2 -7.08 4.42 -18.68
N LYS A 3 -6.32 5.49 -18.99
CA LYS A 3 -6.69 6.86 -18.61
C LYS A 3 -8.00 7.32 -19.25
N THR A 4 -8.28 6.91 -20.49
CA THR A 4 -9.53 7.26 -21.18
C THR A 4 -10.73 6.53 -20.58
N ILE A 5 -10.57 5.25 -20.19
CA ILE A 5 -11.62 4.49 -19.48
C ILE A 5 -11.90 5.12 -18.11
N PHE A 6 -10.86 5.55 -17.39
CA PHE A 6 -11.02 6.26 -16.12
C PHE A 6 -11.84 7.53 -16.29
N VAL A 7 -11.45 8.41 -17.22
CA VAL A 7 -12.17 9.67 -17.48
C VAL A 7 -13.61 9.42 -17.92
N ALA A 8 -13.85 8.40 -18.77
CA ALA A 8 -15.19 8.04 -19.20
C ALA A 8 -16.10 7.62 -18.02
N LEU A 9 -15.58 6.85 -17.07
CA LEU A 9 -16.34 6.42 -15.88
C LEU A 9 -16.66 7.60 -14.94
N VAL A 10 -15.73 8.53 -14.77
CA VAL A 10 -15.96 9.76 -13.98
C VAL A 10 -17.04 10.63 -14.63
N LEU A 11 -16.95 10.83 -15.96
CA LEU A 11 -17.95 11.61 -16.71
C LEU A 11 -19.32 10.94 -16.68
N LEU A 12 -19.38 9.61 -16.78
CA LEU A 12 -20.63 8.86 -16.68
C LEU A 12 -21.28 9.04 -15.30
N GLY A 13 -20.50 8.98 -14.23
CA GLY A 13 -20.98 9.24 -12.87
C GLY A 13 -21.51 10.67 -12.71
N CYS A 14 -20.79 11.66 -13.24
CA CYS A 14 -21.23 13.05 -13.23
C CYS A 14 -22.55 13.25 -14.00
N ALA A 15 -22.65 12.66 -15.20
CA ALA A 15 -23.86 12.70 -16.01
C ALA A 15 -25.05 12.01 -15.34
N ALA A 16 -24.84 10.89 -14.65
CA ALA A 16 -25.87 10.22 -13.86
C ALA A 16 -26.37 11.12 -12.72
N GLY A 17 -25.46 11.83 -12.03
CA GLY A 17 -25.82 12.81 -11.01
C GLY A 17 -26.66 13.97 -11.55
N LEU A 18 -26.31 14.51 -12.73
CA LEU A 18 -27.09 15.54 -13.42
C LEU A 18 -28.48 15.04 -13.85
N LEU A 19 -28.56 13.83 -14.39
CA LEU A 19 -29.83 13.23 -14.82
C LEU A 19 -30.76 12.97 -13.62
N ALA A 20 -30.21 12.46 -12.52
CA ALA A 20 -30.97 12.19 -11.29
C ALA A 20 -31.58 13.46 -10.67
N SER A 21 -30.95 14.61 -10.88
CA SER A 21 -31.31 15.89 -10.28
C SER A 21 -31.88 16.89 -11.30
N MET A 22 -32.24 16.41 -12.49
CA MET A 22 -32.61 17.26 -13.63
C MET A 22 -33.86 18.13 -13.37
N LYS A 23 -34.65 17.82 -12.34
CA LYS A 23 -35.84 18.58 -11.93
C LYS A 23 -35.64 19.38 -10.63
N ASP A 24 -34.50 19.21 -9.97
CA ASP A 24 -34.19 19.86 -8.71
C ASP A 24 -33.44 21.18 -8.92
N ASP A 25 -33.23 21.90 -7.81
CA ASP A 25 -32.44 23.14 -7.75
C ASP A 25 -31.00 22.95 -8.21
N TRP A 26 -30.41 24.05 -8.70
CA TRP A 26 -29.05 24.06 -9.22
C TRP A 26 -28.01 23.56 -8.19
N ALA A 27 -28.21 23.85 -6.90
CA ALA A 27 -27.36 23.39 -5.82
C ALA A 27 -27.39 21.85 -5.69
N THR A 28 -28.59 21.27 -5.72
CA THR A 28 -28.79 19.81 -5.68
C THR A 28 -28.12 19.13 -6.88
N ARG A 29 -28.20 19.75 -8.06
CA ARG A 29 -27.53 19.24 -9.28
C ARG A 29 -26.03 19.18 -9.13
N VAL A 30 -25.41 20.25 -8.63
CA VAL A 30 -23.95 20.30 -8.43
C VAL A 30 -23.52 19.23 -7.43
N VAL A 31 -24.23 19.09 -6.30
CA VAL A 31 -23.90 18.11 -5.26
C VAL A 31 -24.01 16.68 -5.78
N LEU A 32 -25.12 16.33 -6.44
CA LEU A 32 -25.32 14.97 -6.97
C LEU A 32 -24.34 14.64 -8.09
N SER A 33 -23.96 15.63 -8.91
CA SER A 33 -22.91 15.47 -9.93
C SER A 33 -21.55 15.20 -9.31
N MET A 34 -21.19 15.90 -8.23
CA MET A 34 -19.95 15.66 -7.50
C MET A 34 -19.92 14.28 -6.83
N ILE A 35 -21.03 13.86 -6.22
CA ILE A 35 -21.16 12.51 -5.65
C ILE A 35 -21.02 11.46 -6.75
N GLY A 36 -21.72 11.64 -7.88
CA GLY A 36 -21.60 10.75 -9.03
C GLY A 36 -20.18 10.68 -9.59
N ALA A 37 -19.49 11.81 -9.69
CA ALA A 37 -18.10 11.87 -10.12
C ALA A 37 -17.15 11.17 -9.12
N LEU A 38 -17.37 11.32 -7.82
CA LEU A 38 -16.61 10.61 -6.77
C LEU A 38 -16.78 9.10 -6.87
N VAL A 39 -18.01 8.62 -7.05
CA VAL A 39 -18.30 7.18 -7.26
C VAL A 39 -17.65 6.69 -8.55
N GLY A 40 -17.81 7.43 -9.65
CA GLY A 40 -17.17 7.12 -10.92
C GLY A 40 -15.64 7.07 -10.83
N ALA A 41 -15.04 7.95 -10.05
CA ALA A 41 -13.59 7.99 -9.80
C ALA A 41 -13.12 6.80 -8.94
N ALA A 42 -13.87 6.43 -7.90
CA ALA A 42 -13.54 5.27 -7.07
C ALA A 42 -13.57 3.95 -7.88
N VAL A 43 -14.64 3.74 -8.64
CA VAL A 43 -14.81 2.55 -9.50
C VAL A 43 -13.81 2.55 -10.65
N GLY A 44 -13.70 3.68 -11.35
CA GLY A 44 -12.75 3.83 -12.45
C GLY A 44 -11.31 3.69 -11.98
N GLY A 45 -10.98 4.23 -10.81
CA GLY A 45 -9.69 4.05 -10.15
C GLY A 45 -9.42 2.58 -9.90
N ALA A 46 -10.31 1.87 -9.21
CA ALA A 46 -10.14 0.44 -8.93
C ALA A 46 -9.93 -0.41 -10.20
N LEU A 47 -10.73 -0.19 -11.25
CA LEU A 47 -10.61 -0.94 -12.51
C LEU A 47 -9.33 -0.61 -13.29
N THR A 48 -8.88 0.63 -13.24
CA THR A 48 -7.73 1.10 -14.03
C THR A 48 -6.40 1.04 -13.25
N HIS A 49 -6.44 0.88 -11.92
CA HIS A 49 -5.27 0.84 -11.03
C HIS A 49 -4.53 -0.50 -11.00
N ARG A 50 -4.94 -1.51 -11.79
CA ARG A 50 -4.23 -2.81 -11.89
C ARG A 50 -2.77 -2.74 -12.42
N SER A 51 -2.19 -1.55 -12.63
CA SER A 51 -0.78 -1.37 -12.98
C SER A 51 0.01 -0.46 -12.03
N GLY A 52 -0.62 0.06 -10.97
CA GLY A 52 0.00 1.03 -10.04
C GLY A 52 0.81 0.39 -8.91
N THR A 53 0.59 -0.89 -8.60
CA THR A 53 1.42 -1.64 -7.65
C THR A 53 2.76 -2.10 -8.26
N LYS A 54 3.21 -1.45 -9.35
CA LYS A 54 4.57 -1.55 -9.86
C LYS A 54 5.33 -0.27 -9.51
N GLY A 55 5.29 0.05 -8.22
CA GLY A 55 5.86 1.25 -7.62
C GLY A 55 6.79 0.89 -6.46
N ARG A 56 7.72 -0.05 -6.71
CA ARG A 56 9.03 -0.07 -6.05
C ARG A 56 10.06 -0.60 -7.03
N SER A 57 10.25 0.20 -8.06
CA SER A 57 11.32 0.09 -9.06
C SER A 57 12.63 0.55 -8.43
N GLU A 58 13.18 -0.24 -7.50
CA GLU A 58 14.52 0.01 -6.92
C GLU A 58 15.39 -1.24 -6.71
N LEU A 59 15.00 -2.42 -7.18
CA LEU A 59 15.80 -3.63 -6.97
C LEU A 59 15.87 -4.46 -8.26
N ASP A 60 16.57 -3.90 -9.23
CA ASP A 60 16.90 -4.50 -10.52
C ASP A 60 18.13 -5.44 -10.46
N ASP A 61 18.59 -5.85 -9.26
CA ASP A 61 19.80 -6.71 -9.16
C ASP A 61 19.85 -7.64 -7.92
N SER A 62 18.81 -7.65 -7.09
CA SER A 62 18.78 -8.54 -5.91
C SER A 62 17.99 -9.79 -6.25
N ILE A 63 18.66 -10.94 -6.32
CA ILE A 63 18.00 -12.24 -6.51
C ILE A 63 16.90 -12.38 -5.43
N PRO A 64 15.62 -12.43 -5.82
CA PRO A 64 14.52 -12.51 -4.87
C PRO A 64 14.68 -13.75 -3.98
N GLY A 65 14.57 -13.57 -2.65
CA GLY A 65 14.69 -14.67 -1.70
C GLY A 65 16.10 -14.95 -1.17
N MET A 66 17.11 -14.19 -1.57
CA MET A 66 18.45 -14.26 -0.96
C MET A 66 18.49 -13.68 0.47
N GLY A 67 17.47 -12.93 0.88
CA GLY A 67 17.37 -12.37 2.23
C GLY A 67 18.22 -11.12 2.46
N THR A 68 18.91 -10.63 1.43
CA THR A 68 19.82 -9.49 1.48
C THR A 68 19.16 -8.18 1.03
N SER A 69 18.07 -8.26 0.28
CA SER A 69 17.34 -7.07 -0.16
C SER A 69 16.61 -6.40 1.00
N THR A 70 16.45 -5.08 0.96
CA THR A 70 15.70 -4.35 2.00
C THR A 70 14.26 -4.84 2.16
N ALA A 71 13.64 -5.31 1.07
CA ALA A 71 12.32 -5.93 1.09
C ALA A 71 12.33 -7.29 1.81
N ASP A 72 13.31 -8.14 1.52
CA ASP A 72 13.43 -9.45 2.17
C ASP A 72 13.78 -9.32 3.66
N ILE A 73 14.61 -8.33 4.02
CA ILE A 73 14.94 -8.01 5.42
C ILE A 73 13.69 -7.55 6.18
N ALA A 74 12.85 -6.71 5.57
CA ALA A 74 11.61 -6.26 6.18
C ALA A 74 10.61 -7.42 6.36
N ALA A 75 10.48 -8.31 5.37
CA ALA A 75 9.61 -9.48 5.45
C ALA A 75 10.07 -10.48 6.53
N ASN A 76 11.37 -10.65 6.69
CA ASN A 76 11.96 -11.58 7.68
C ASN A 76 12.34 -10.92 9.01
N TYR A 77 11.93 -9.66 9.24
CA TYR A 77 12.34 -8.88 10.41
C TYR A 77 12.10 -9.60 11.75
N TRP A 78 10.97 -10.29 11.89
CA TRP A 78 10.65 -11.01 13.12
C TRP A 78 11.60 -12.18 13.40
N ARG A 79 12.08 -12.85 12.35
CA ARG A 79 13.01 -13.98 12.44
C ARG A 79 14.46 -13.54 12.60
N ASP A 80 14.85 -12.50 11.87
CA ASP A 80 16.26 -12.13 11.69
C ASP A 80 16.63 -10.79 12.31
N ARG A 81 15.67 -10.07 12.90
CA ARG A 81 15.88 -8.77 13.59
C ARG A 81 16.60 -7.75 12.70
N GLY A 82 16.29 -7.76 11.42
CA GLY A 82 16.88 -6.86 10.43
C GLY A 82 18.26 -7.29 9.93
N GLN A 83 18.75 -8.47 10.30
CA GLN A 83 20.05 -8.98 9.86
C GLN A 83 19.91 -9.84 8.60
N PRO A 84 20.81 -9.71 7.62
CA PRO A 84 20.87 -10.64 6.50
C PRO A 84 21.13 -12.09 6.96
N PRO A 85 20.69 -13.11 6.21
CA PRO A 85 21.00 -14.50 6.49
C PRO A 85 22.49 -14.72 6.69
N LEU A 86 22.87 -15.57 7.66
CA LEU A 86 24.26 -15.98 7.95
C LEU A 86 25.22 -14.85 8.43
N MET A 87 24.74 -13.62 8.59
CA MET A 87 25.51 -12.51 9.17
C MET A 87 25.15 -12.25 10.64
N LYS A 88 24.42 -13.18 11.28
CA LYS A 88 24.14 -13.08 12.73
C LYS A 88 25.48 -13.12 13.47
N PRO A 89 25.80 -12.10 14.28
CA PRO A 89 26.99 -12.17 15.11
C PRO A 89 26.87 -13.41 16.01
N PRO A 90 28.00 -14.06 16.36
CA PRO A 90 27.97 -15.14 17.33
C PRO A 90 27.21 -14.64 18.55
N LEU A 91 26.20 -15.40 18.98
CA LEU A 91 25.45 -15.06 20.18
C LEU A 91 26.49 -14.82 21.28
N ARG A 92 26.40 -13.66 21.93
CA ARG A 92 27.21 -13.38 23.13
C ARG A 92 27.05 -14.63 24.02
N PRO A 93 28.14 -15.21 24.54
CA PRO A 93 28.03 -16.34 25.44
C PRO A 93 26.95 -16.04 26.47
N PRO A 94 26.06 -17.01 26.78
CA PRO A 94 25.06 -16.81 27.82
C PRO A 94 25.75 -16.19 29.03
N ASP A 95 25.22 -15.08 29.54
CA ASP A 95 25.78 -14.49 30.76
C ASP A 95 25.55 -15.52 31.87
N TYR A 96 26.59 -16.30 32.18
CA TYR A 96 26.55 -17.36 33.17
C TYR A 96 26.28 -16.82 34.58
N HIS A 97 26.30 -15.48 34.74
CA HIS A 97 26.04 -14.75 35.97
C HIS A 97 24.57 -14.30 36.12
N ILE A 98 23.65 -14.72 35.24
CA ILE A 98 22.21 -14.41 35.34
C ILE A 98 21.59 -14.96 36.64
N HIS A 99 22.20 -15.98 37.24
CA HIS A 99 21.73 -16.62 38.47
C HIS A 99 22.60 -16.34 39.69
N ASP A 100 23.54 -15.38 39.60
CA ASP A 100 24.38 -15.03 40.74
C ASP A 100 23.53 -14.23 41.76
N PRO A 101 23.43 -14.69 43.02
CA PRO A 101 22.63 -14.03 44.04
C PRO A 101 23.10 -12.59 44.30
N ASP A 102 24.36 -12.30 44.01
CA ASP A 102 25.05 -11.04 44.21
C ASP A 102 24.58 -9.92 43.26
N ARG A 103 23.91 -10.27 42.16
CA ARG A 103 23.40 -9.32 41.14
C ARG A 103 21.91 -9.01 41.26
N LEU A 104 21.21 -9.61 42.23
CA LEU A 104 19.77 -9.44 42.46
C LEU A 104 19.44 -8.43 43.58
N ALA A 105 20.43 -7.67 44.05
CA ALA A 105 20.30 -6.65 45.10
C ALA A 105 20.01 -5.26 44.54
#